data_AF-A0AAP4VJY6-F1
#
_entry.id   AF-A0AAP4VJY6-F1
#
_cell.length_a   1.000
_cell.length_b   1.000
_cell.length_c   1.000
_cell.angle_alpha   90.00
_cell.angle_beta   90.00
_cell.angle_gamma   90.00
#
_symmetry.space_group_name_H-M   'P 1'
#
loop_
_entity.id
_entity.type
_entity.pdbx_description
1 polymer ?
#
loop_
_entity_poly.entity_id
_entity_poly.type
_entity_poly.pdbx_seq_one_letter_code
_entity_poly.pdbx_strand_id
1 'polypeptide(L)'
;MKNRRSPRATAQLLAINAKLYEKERDRQVTRYRFSANTLRRLANRTAIRESFLNELEEELAELNLLLVRLPGEYAVVDLSKADSWVKLGFKRLKEADDDLLAASEERIEMKYEQLYPAANEEETGDD
;
A
#
# COMPACT_ATOMS: atom_id res chain seq x y z
N MET A 1 -26.81 -18.32 -12.13
CA MET A 1 -26.05 -17.07 -11.92
C MET A 1 -25.12 -17.27 -10.74
N LYS A 2 -23.82 -17.01 -10.87
CA LYS A 2 -22.93 -16.98 -9.69
C LYS A 2 -23.25 -15.71 -8.91
N ASN A 3 -23.69 -15.84 -7.66
CA ASN A 3 -23.98 -14.68 -6.80
C ASN A 3 -22.69 -13.90 -6.55
N ARG A 4 -22.63 -12.66 -7.03
CA ARG A 4 -21.52 -11.73 -6.77
C ARG A 4 -21.43 -11.51 -5.27
N ARG A 5 -20.22 -11.55 -4.71
CA ARG A 5 -20.04 -11.22 -3.29
C ARG A 5 -20.17 -9.71 -3.08
N SER A 6 -20.69 -9.34 -1.91
CA SER A 6 -20.68 -7.96 -1.45
C SER A 6 -19.24 -7.50 -1.17
N PRO A 7 -19.00 -6.19 -1.14
CA PRO A 7 -17.72 -5.64 -0.68
C PRO A 7 -17.37 -6.13 0.73
N ARG A 8 -18.30 -6.08 1.69
CA ARG A 8 -18.13 -6.64 3.05
C ARG A 8 -17.60 -8.07 3.06
N ALA A 9 -18.28 -8.97 2.36
CA ALA A 9 -17.89 -10.38 2.34
C ALA A 9 -16.51 -10.57 1.70
N THR A 10 -16.16 -9.72 0.72
CA THR A 10 -14.84 -9.74 0.08
C THR A 10 -13.75 -9.24 1.04
N ALA A 11 -14.00 -8.17 1.79
CA ALA A 11 -13.11 -7.66 2.84
C ALA A 11 -12.84 -8.72 3.92
N GLN A 12 -13.90 -9.40 4.38
CA GLN A 12 -13.77 -10.50 5.34
C GLN A 12 -12.95 -11.66 4.79
N LEU A 13 -13.13 -12.04 3.53
CA LEU A 13 -12.33 -13.10 2.91
C LEU A 13 -10.85 -12.72 2.78
N LEU A 14 -10.53 -11.44 2.52
CA LEU A 14 -9.16 -10.94 2.52
C LEU A 14 -8.53 -11.09 3.91
N ALA A 15 -9.23 -10.65 4.96
CA ALA A 15 -8.77 -10.77 6.34
C ALA A 15 -8.59 -12.24 6.79
N ILE A 16 -9.55 -13.11 6.46
CA ILE A 16 -9.49 -14.55 6.74
C ILE A 16 -8.28 -15.17 6.03
N ASN A 17 -8.05 -14.84 4.76
CA ASN A 17 -6.93 -15.37 3.99
C ASN A 17 -5.59 -14.97 4.63
N ALA A 18 -5.47 -13.73 5.11
CA ALA A 18 -4.28 -13.28 5.85
C ALA A 18 -4.06 -14.12 7.11
N LYS A 19 -5.10 -14.36 7.93
CA LYS A 19 -4.99 -15.19 9.14
C LYS A 19 -4.66 -16.65 8.87
N LEU A 20 -5.20 -17.23 7.80
CA LEU A 20 -4.84 -18.59 7.39
C LEU A 20 -3.36 -18.67 6.99
N TYR A 21 -2.87 -17.67 6.27
CA TYR A 21 -1.47 -17.60 5.89
C TYR A 21 -0.53 -17.36 7.09
N GLU A 22 -0.93 -16.55 8.08
CA GLU A 22 -0.19 -16.41 9.34
C GLU A 22 0.00 -17.76 10.02
N LYS A 23 -1.07 -18.55 10.12
CA LYS A 23 -1.05 -19.89 10.70
C LYS A 23 -0.18 -20.86 9.90
N GLU A 24 -0.22 -20.79 8.57
CA GLU A 24 0.63 -21.62 7.70
C GLU A 24 2.12 -21.32 7.89
N ARG A 25 2.47 -20.05 8.11
CA ARG A 25 3.86 -19.58 8.11
C ARG A 25 4.43 -19.30 9.51
N ASP A 26 3.65 -19.54 10.54
CA ASP A 26 3.96 -19.23 11.94
C ASP A 26 4.58 -17.82 12.11
N ARG A 27 3.99 -16.85 11.39
CA ARG A 27 4.46 -15.46 11.41
C ARG A 27 3.29 -14.51 11.24
N GLN A 28 3.34 -13.38 11.93
CA GLN A 28 2.36 -12.33 11.77
C GLN A 28 2.45 -11.68 10.37
N VAL A 29 1.30 -11.39 9.77
CA VAL A 29 1.17 -10.72 8.48
C VAL A 29 0.39 -9.44 8.66
N THR A 30 1.11 -8.32 8.70
CA THR A 30 0.55 -6.98 8.86
C THR A 30 0.38 -6.25 7.53
N ARG A 31 0.90 -6.81 6.43
CA ARG A 31 0.77 -6.28 5.08
C ARG A 31 1.00 -7.38 4.05
N TYR A 32 0.24 -7.37 2.96
CA TYR A 32 0.38 -8.35 1.89
C TYR A 32 -0.12 -7.81 0.56
N ARG A 33 0.47 -8.31 -0.54
CA ARG A 33 0.05 -8.03 -1.92
C ARG A 33 -0.81 -9.16 -2.48
N PHE A 34 -1.65 -8.84 -3.45
CA PHE A 34 -2.44 -9.81 -4.20
C PHE A 34 -2.81 -9.29 -5.59
N SER A 35 -2.92 -10.21 -6.55
CA SER A 35 -3.25 -9.86 -7.93
C SER A 35 -4.71 -9.40 -8.10
N ALA A 36 -4.99 -8.67 -9.18
CA ALA A 36 -6.36 -8.40 -9.61
C ALA A 36 -7.18 -9.67 -9.89
N ASN A 37 -6.53 -10.75 -10.32
CA ASN A 37 -7.20 -12.04 -10.48
C ASN A 37 -7.68 -12.62 -9.14
N THR A 38 -6.84 -12.52 -8.09
CA THR A 38 -7.23 -12.91 -6.73
C THR A 38 -8.46 -12.13 -6.28
N LEU A 39 -8.47 -10.81 -6.45
CA LEU A 39 -9.62 -9.98 -6.08
C LEU A 39 -10.90 -10.40 -6.81
N ARG A 40 -10.81 -10.64 -8.13
CA ARG A 40 -11.94 -11.13 -8.93
C ARG A 40 -12.50 -12.45 -8.41
N ARG A 41 -11.63 -13.40 -8.05
CA ARG A 41 -12.03 -14.71 -7.50
C ARG A 41 -12.66 -14.58 -6.12
N LEU A 42 -12.10 -13.73 -5.26
CA LEU A 42 -12.65 -13.44 -3.93
C LEU A 42 -13.98 -12.70 -4.01
N ALA A 43 -14.14 -11.74 -4.91
CA ALA A 43 -15.39 -11.01 -5.10
C ALA A 43 -16.44 -11.81 -5.91
N ASN A 44 -16.04 -12.91 -6.53
CA ASN A 44 -16.84 -13.67 -7.49
C ASN A 44 -17.35 -12.79 -8.65
N ARG A 45 -16.43 -12.00 -9.24
CA ARG A 45 -16.72 -11.05 -10.32
C ARG A 45 -15.80 -11.27 -11.51
N THR A 46 -16.31 -11.06 -12.71
CA THR A 46 -15.51 -11.12 -13.95
C THR A 46 -14.66 -9.87 -14.17
N ALA A 47 -15.13 -8.74 -13.67
CA ALA A 47 -14.44 -7.46 -13.67
C ALA A 47 -14.70 -6.74 -12.35
N ILE A 48 -13.69 -6.01 -11.87
CA ILE A 48 -13.79 -5.16 -10.71
C ILE A 48 -14.03 -3.73 -11.20
N ARG A 49 -15.15 -3.14 -10.79
CA ARG A 49 -15.51 -1.75 -11.12
C ARG A 49 -15.01 -0.84 -10.01
N GLU A 50 -14.77 0.41 -10.35
CA GLU A 50 -14.33 1.42 -9.40
C GLU A 50 -15.28 1.59 -8.22
N SER A 51 -16.59 1.62 -8.47
CA SER A 51 -17.58 1.70 -7.39
C SER A 51 -17.47 0.55 -6.38
N PHE A 52 -17.15 -0.66 -6.83
CA PHE A 52 -16.94 -1.79 -5.92
C PHE A 52 -15.66 -1.66 -5.12
N LEU A 53 -14.60 -1.07 -5.69
CA LEU A 53 -13.36 -0.82 -4.97
C LEU A 53 -13.55 0.23 -3.88
N ASN A 54 -14.30 1.29 -4.16
CA ASN A 54 -14.62 2.32 -3.19
C ASN A 54 -15.41 1.74 -2.01
N GLU A 55 -16.46 0.97 -2.29
CA GLU A 55 -17.22 0.26 -1.24
C GLU A 55 -16.33 -0.76 -0.49
N LEU A 56 -15.40 -1.43 -1.18
CA LEU A 56 -14.49 -2.38 -0.54
C LEU A 56 -13.49 -1.67 0.39
N GLU A 57 -13.02 -0.48 0.02
CA GLU A 57 -12.15 0.35 0.86
C GLU A 57 -12.83 0.75 2.16
N GLU A 58 -14.10 1.20 2.09
CA GLU A 58 -14.91 1.51 3.27
C GLU A 58 -15.03 0.29 4.19
N GLU A 59 -15.35 -0.87 3.62
CA GLU A 59 -15.52 -2.12 4.37
C GLU A 59 -14.22 -2.67 4.98
N LEU A 60 -13.09 -2.47 4.31
CA LEU A 60 -11.78 -2.80 4.85
C LEU A 60 -11.41 -1.85 6.00
N ALA A 61 -11.72 -0.55 5.87
CA ALA A 61 -11.44 0.42 6.91
C ALA A 61 -12.16 0.10 8.22
N GLU A 62 -13.41 -0.38 8.17
CA GLU A 62 -14.14 -0.88 9.34
C GLU A 62 -13.45 -2.07 10.04
N LEU A 63 -12.59 -2.80 9.33
CA LEU A 63 -11.79 -3.91 9.85
C LEU A 63 -10.38 -3.49 10.28
N ASN A 64 -10.08 -2.18 10.35
CA ASN A 64 -8.73 -1.63 10.50
C ASN A 64 -7.76 -2.09 9.40
N LEU A 65 -8.27 -2.29 8.18
CA LEU A 65 -7.47 -2.66 7.02
C LEU A 65 -7.50 -1.52 5.99
N LEU A 66 -6.34 -1.18 5.42
CA LEU A 66 -6.21 -0.22 4.34
C LEU A 66 -5.95 -0.95 3.02
N LEU A 67 -6.77 -0.70 2.00
CA LEU A 67 -6.48 -1.12 0.63
C LEU A 67 -5.47 -0.14 0.00
N VAL A 68 -4.41 -0.68 -0.58
CA VAL A 68 -3.44 0.07 -1.39
C VAL A 68 -3.58 -0.42 -2.82
N ARG A 69 -3.80 0.51 -3.75
CA ARG A 69 -3.86 0.22 -5.19
C ARG A 69 -2.47 0.36 -5.79
N LEU A 70 -1.99 -0.69 -6.43
CA LEU A 70 -0.68 -0.75 -7.08
C LEU A 70 -0.86 -0.92 -8.59
N PRO A 71 0.13 -0.57 -9.42
CA PRO A 71 0.08 -0.88 -10.84
C PRO A 71 -0.09 -2.40 -11.07
N GLY A 72 -1.25 -2.82 -11.57
CA GLY A 72 -1.58 -4.22 -11.86
C GLY A 72 -1.94 -5.10 -10.66
N GLU A 73 -1.86 -4.59 -9.43
CA GLU A 73 -2.07 -5.35 -8.19
C GLU A 73 -2.74 -4.52 -7.09
N TYR A 74 -2.98 -5.18 -5.96
CA TYR A 74 -3.48 -4.56 -4.74
C TYR A 74 -2.62 -5.01 -3.56
N ALA A 75 -2.65 -4.23 -2.49
CA ALA A 75 -2.15 -4.64 -1.19
C ALA A 75 -3.16 -4.30 -0.10
N VAL A 76 -3.10 -5.03 1.01
CA VAL A 76 -3.77 -4.68 2.25
C VAL A 76 -2.72 -4.41 3.32
N VAL A 77 -2.97 -3.41 4.15
CA VAL A 77 -2.17 -3.09 5.34
C VAL A 77 -3.06 -3.10 6.58
N ASP A 78 -2.63 -3.78 7.63
CA ASP A 78 -3.30 -3.82 8.94
C ASP A 78 -2.93 -2.58 9.76
N LEU A 79 -3.90 -1.66 9.87
CA LEU A 79 -3.78 -0.40 10.60
C LEU A 79 -3.80 -0.60 12.12
N SER A 80 -4.26 -1.74 12.64
CA SER A 80 -4.17 -2.03 14.09
C SER A 80 -2.72 -2.13 14.58
N LYS A 81 -1.76 -2.17 13.65
CA LYS A 81 -0.31 -2.20 13.91
C LYS A 81 0.38 -0.90 13.52
N ALA A 82 -0.37 0.11 13.05
CA ALA A 82 0.18 1.40 12.65
C ALA A 82 0.77 2.20 13.83
N ASP A 83 0.36 1.92 15.07
CA ASP A 83 0.95 2.54 16.26
C ASP A 83 2.45 2.26 16.41
N SER A 84 2.94 1.16 15.84
CA SER A 84 4.37 0.83 15.82
C SER A 84 5.16 1.58 14.73
N TRP A 85 4.49 2.27 13.81
CA TRP A 85 5.14 2.95 12.70
C TRP A 85 5.80 4.24 13.18
N VAL A 86 6.92 4.59 12.54
CA VAL A 86 7.63 5.84 12.85
C VAL A 86 6.73 7.03 12.51
N LYS A 87 6.37 7.81 13.53
CA LYS A 87 5.68 9.08 13.35
C LYS A 87 6.71 10.15 12.94
N LEU A 88 6.77 10.45 11.65
CA LEU A 88 7.64 11.50 11.13
C LEU A 88 6.99 12.87 11.30
N GLY A 89 7.60 13.73 12.13
CA GLY A 89 7.31 15.16 12.14
C GLY A 89 8.11 15.92 11.08
N PHE A 90 7.66 17.13 10.74
CA PHE A 90 8.24 17.97 9.68
C PHE A 90 9.49 18.77 10.10
N LYS A 91 9.92 18.70 11.37
CA LYS A 91 10.97 19.60 11.92
C LYS A 91 12.28 19.62 11.12
N ARG A 92 12.69 18.47 10.54
CA ARG A 92 13.89 18.34 9.70
C ARG A 92 13.82 19.11 8.38
N LEU A 93 12.63 19.55 7.97
CA LEU A 93 12.44 20.41 6.80
C LEU A 93 12.63 21.89 7.13
N LYS A 94 12.71 22.25 8.41
CA LYS A 94 12.87 23.63 8.91
C LYS A 94 14.18 23.77 9.70
N GLU A 95 15.27 23.30 9.12
CA GLU A 95 16.59 23.43 9.75
C GLU A 95 17.12 24.85 9.52
N ALA A 96 17.91 25.36 10.47
CA ALA A 96 18.32 26.77 10.51
C ALA A 96 19.09 27.22 9.25
N ASP A 97 19.78 26.28 8.61
CA ASP A 97 20.63 26.52 7.44
C ASP A 97 19.93 26.17 6.10
N ASP A 98 18.74 25.55 6.13
CA ASP A 98 17.99 25.11 4.93
C ASP A 98 16.49 24.93 5.28
N ASP A 99 15.73 26.03 5.25
CA ASP A 99 14.27 25.98 5.44
C ASP A 99 13.56 25.56 4.16
N LEU A 100 13.45 24.25 3.95
CA LEU A 100 12.77 23.64 2.81
C LEU A 100 11.25 23.89 2.81
N LEU A 101 10.66 24.30 3.95
CA LEU A 101 9.24 24.66 3.99
C LEU A 101 8.95 26.02 3.36
N ALA A 102 9.96 26.90 3.30
CA ALA A 102 9.88 28.23 2.69
C ALA A 102 10.66 28.33 1.37
N ALA A 103 11.28 27.23 0.93
CA ALA A 103 12.09 27.17 -0.28
C ALA A 103 11.24 27.21 -1.56
N SER A 104 11.87 27.59 -2.69
CA SER A 104 11.25 27.49 -4.02
C SER A 104 11.17 26.03 -4.49
N GLU A 105 10.33 25.76 -5.49
CA GLU A 105 10.19 24.43 -6.09
C GLU A 105 11.52 23.92 -6.65
N GLU A 106 12.31 24.78 -7.30
CA GLU A 106 13.63 24.40 -7.83
C GLU A 106 14.59 23.99 -6.71
N ARG A 107 14.56 24.70 -5.58
CA ARG A 107 15.40 24.35 -4.43
C ARG A 107 14.98 23.03 -3.80
N ILE A 108 13.68 22.75 -3.74
CA ILE A 108 13.14 21.46 -3.29
C ILE A 108 13.59 20.34 -4.22
N GLU A 109 13.47 20.53 -5.53
CA GLU A 109 13.90 19.54 -6.54
C GLU A 109 15.41 19.26 -6.44
N MET A 110 16.24 20.30 -6.38
CA MET A 110 17.68 20.14 -6.18
C MET A 110 18.01 19.36 -4.91
N LYS A 111 17.29 19.62 -3.81
CA LYS A 111 17.50 18.89 -2.54
C LYS A 111 17.07 17.42 -2.67
N TYR A 112 15.98 17.16 -3.40
CA TYR A 112 15.52 15.81 -3.69
C TYR A 112 16.55 15.03 -4.50
N GLU A 113 17.05 15.59 -5.61
CA GLU A 113 18.09 14.96 -6.44
C GLU A 113 19.38 14.68 -5.64
N GLN A 114 19.75 15.57 -4.72
CA GLN A 114 20.90 15.35 -3.82
C GLN A 114 20.71 14.16 -2.87
N LEU A 115 19.49 13.95 -2.36
CA LEU A 115 19.17 12.86 -1.42
C LEU A 115 18.83 11.54 -2.13
N TYR A 116 18.35 11.62 -3.36
CA TYR A 116 17.95 10.52 -4.21
C TYR A 116 18.66 10.65 -5.56
N PRO A 117 19.99 10.47 -5.60
CA PRO A 117 20.71 10.51 -6.86
C PRO A 117 20.14 9.43 -7.79
N ALA A 118 19.97 9.76 -9.07
CA ALA A 118 19.64 8.76 -10.07
C ALA A 118 20.67 7.63 -9.94
N ALA A 119 20.21 6.39 -9.84
CA ALA A 119 21.12 5.25 -9.82
C ALA A 119 22.00 5.35 -11.07
N ASN A 120 23.31 5.53 -10.89
CA ASN A 120 24.25 5.54 -12.00
C ASN A 120 24.00 4.28 -12.83
N GLU A 121 23.71 4.45 -14.11
CA GLU A 121 23.73 3.37 -15.09
C GLU A 121 25.20 2.92 -15.35
N GLU A 122 25.86 2.35 -14.35
CA GLU A 122 27.19 1.71 -14.46
C GLU A 122 27.21 0.60 -13.39
N GLU A 123 27.41 -0.71 -13.62
CA GLU A 123 28.21 -1.43 -14.60
C GLU A 123 27.52 -2.77 -14.94
N THR A 124 27.04 -2.98 -16.17
CA THR A 124 27.20 -4.30 -16.81
C THR A 124 28.55 -4.25 -17.51
N GLY A 125 29.61 -4.33 -16.70
CA GLY A 125 30.92 -4.73 -17.18
C GLY A 125 30.86 -6.22 -17.53
N ASP A 126 31.27 -6.52 -18.76
CA ASP A 126 31.56 -7.86 -19.26
C ASP A 126 32.32 -8.71 -18.22
N ASP A 127 31.90 -9.97 -18.08
CA ASP A 127 32.78 -11.15 -17.91
C ASP A 127 32.04 -12.41 -18.41
#